data_AF-A0A7S0LR11-F1
#
_entry.id   AF-A0A7S0LR11-F1
#
_cell.length_a   1.000
_cell.length_b   1.000
_cell.length_c   1.000
_cell.angle_alpha   90.00
_cell.angle_beta   90.00
_cell.angle_gamma   90.00
#
_symmetry.space_group_name_H-M   'P 1'
#
loop_
_entity.id
_entity.type
_entity.pdbx_description
1 polymer ?
#
loop_
_entity_poly.entity_id
_entity_poly.type
_entity_poly.pdbx_seq_one_letter_code
_entity_poly.pdbx_strand_id
1 'polypeptide(L)'
;KNARLRHPGIDELPSRSAAMHYEMHLFRSIRQHLGVTPAMYAHAFPHDLSELGTRWRQRLKESVSEGASGSFFYRVLSSGTGAGPSSRFIVKQITRQEKATLMGMLPAYEAYVARRAGRTLIAYFSCHSMSLRWNFSGK
;
A
#
# COMPACT_ATOMS: atom_id res chain seq x y z
N LYS A 1 11.87 -51.65 -22.32
CA LYS A 1 11.60 -51.57 -20.86
C LYS A 1 12.80 -50.92 -20.18
N ASN A 2 12.72 -49.64 -19.85
CA ASN A 2 13.66 -48.98 -18.93
C ASN A 2 12.90 -47.87 -18.21
N ALA A 3 12.56 -48.15 -16.96
CA ALA A 3 11.90 -47.23 -16.05
C ALA A 3 12.92 -46.18 -15.59
N ARG A 4 12.67 -44.89 -15.90
CA ARG A 4 13.28 -43.78 -15.18
C ARG A 4 12.26 -43.25 -14.19
N LEU A 5 12.42 -43.68 -12.94
CA LEU A 5 11.89 -42.99 -11.77
C LEU A 5 12.44 -41.56 -11.75
N ARG A 6 11.56 -40.57 -11.78
CA ARG A 6 11.86 -39.18 -11.39
C ARG A 6 10.70 -38.63 -10.56
N HIS A 7 10.91 -38.59 -9.26
CA HIS A 7 10.44 -37.54 -8.35
C HIS A 7 11.51 -37.44 -7.26
N PRO A 8 11.71 -36.29 -6.58
CA PRO A 8 10.82 -35.13 -6.47
C PRO A 8 11.52 -33.80 -6.81
N GLY A 9 10.72 -32.77 -7.09
CA GLY A 9 11.18 -31.41 -7.33
C GLY A 9 10.03 -30.45 -7.14
N ILE A 10 9.55 -30.38 -5.90
CA ILE A 10 8.73 -29.29 -5.41
C ILE A 10 9.66 -28.08 -5.38
N ASP A 11 9.75 -27.31 -6.46
CA ASP A 11 10.47 -26.03 -6.48
C ASP A 11 9.98 -25.14 -7.63
N GLU A 12 8.68 -24.90 -7.68
CA GLU A 12 8.19 -23.60 -8.15
C GLU A 12 7.25 -23.07 -7.06
N LEU A 13 7.85 -22.56 -5.98
CA LEU A 13 7.14 -21.62 -5.10
C LEU A 13 6.51 -20.55 -6.00
N PRO A 14 5.20 -20.31 -5.92
CA PRO A 14 4.55 -19.34 -6.78
C PRO A 14 5.26 -18.01 -6.59
N SER A 15 5.74 -17.44 -7.69
CA SER A 15 6.29 -16.09 -7.76
C SER A 15 5.32 -15.14 -7.07
N ARG A 16 5.60 -14.83 -5.80
CA ARG A 16 4.78 -13.92 -5.00
C ARG A 16 4.72 -12.60 -5.76
N SER A 17 3.52 -12.05 -5.92
CA SER A 17 3.34 -10.68 -6.41
C SER A 17 4.20 -9.75 -5.55
N ALA A 18 5.34 -9.32 -6.08
CA ALA A 18 6.25 -8.44 -5.38
C ALA A 18 5.79 -7.00 -5.57
N ALA A 19 5.60 -6.29 -4.46
CA ALA A 19 5.34 -4.87 -4.50
C ALA A 19 6.64 -4.12 -4.85
N MET A 20 6.58 -3.23 -5.82
CA MET A 20 7.63 -2.25 -6.08
C MET A 20 7.34 -0.99 -5.27
N HIS A 21 8.30 -0.54 -4.48
CA HIS A 21 8.18 0.67 -3.65
C HIS A 21 8.98 1.82 -4.27
N TYR A 22 8.36 2.99 -4.44
CA TYR A 22 9.01 4.16 -5.02
C TYR A 22 9.45 5.15 -3.93
N GLU A 23 10.60 5.81 -4.14
CA GLU A 23 11.08 6.94 -3.34
C GLU A 23 11.00 6.73 -1.81
N MET A 24 11.34 5.51 -1.36
CA MET A 24 11.14 5.10 0.04
C MET A 24 11.82 6.03 1.04
N HIS A 25 12.96 6.61 0.67
CA HIS A 25 13.73 7.52 1.52
C HIS A 25 12.98 8.85 1.71
N LEU A 26 12.47 9.47 0.64
CA LEU A 26 11.65 10.70 0.73
C LEU A 26 10.38 10.45 1.50
N PHE A 27 9.65 9.36 1.22
CA PHE A 27 8.43 9.04 1.97
C PHE A 27 8.71 8.73 3.45
N ARG A 28 9.89 8.22 3.80
CA ARG A 28 10.30 8.05 5.19
C ARG A 28 10.49 9.40 5.89
N SER A 29 11.18 10.34 5.24
CA SER A 29 11.35 11.72 5.75
C SER A 29 9.99 12.41 5.93
N ILE A 30 9.13 12.36 4.91
CA ILE A 30 7.77 12.92 4.95
C ILE A 30 6.97 12.34 6.14
N ARG A 31 6.98 11.01 6.32
CA ARG A 31 6.30 10.36 7.45
C ARG A 31 6.79 10.88 8.80
N GLN A 32 8.11 11.09 8.95
CA GLN A 32 8.68 11.62 10.19
C GLN A 32 8.18 13.04 10.47
N HIS A 33 8.18 13.93 9.47
CA HIS A 33 7.65 15.29 9.64
C HIS A 33 6.14 15.32 9.92
N LEU A 34 5.39 14.30 9.47
CA LEU A 34 3.96 14.14 9.73
C LEU A 34 3.65 13.41 11.06
N GLY A 35 4.66 13.07 11.86
CA GLY A 35 4.48 12.37 13.13
C GLY A 35 4.02 10.90 12.98
N VAL A 36 4.31 10.28 11.83
CA VAL A 36 4.02 8.87 11.58
C VAL A 36 5.30 8.05 11.76
N THR A 37 5.39 7.32 12.88
CA THR A 37 6.54 6.45 13.14
C THR A 37 6.54 5.22 12.23
N PRO A 38 7.71 4.59 11.99
CA PRO A 38 7.77 3.34 11.23
C PRO A 38 6.87 2.24 11.80
N ALA A 39 6.81 2.10 13.13
CA ALA A 39 5.98 1.10 13.80
C ALA A 39 4.48 1.36 13.59
N MET A 40 4.04 2.62 13.71
CA MET A 40 2.64 3.00 13.45
C MET A 40 2.23 2.73 12.01
N TYR A 41 3.13 3.00 11.06
CA TYR A 41 2.87 2.76 9.65
C TYR A 41 2.81 1.26 9.34
N ALA A 42 3.78 0.48 9.83
CA ALA A 42 3.81 -0.97 9.63
C ALA A 42 2.58 -1.67 10.23
N HIS A 43 2.17 -1.29 11.44
CA HIS A 43 0.98 -1.85 12.08
C HIS A 43 -0.32 -1.54 11.32
N ALA A 44 -0.36 -0.46 10.54
CA ALA A 44 -1.50 -0.13 9.69
C ALA A 44 -1.54 -0.95 8.39
N PHE A 45 -0.41 -1.50 7.95
CA PHE A 45 -0.25 -2.25 6.71
C PHE A 45 0.57 -3.54 6.95
N PRO A 46 -0.02 -4.55 7.60
CA PRO A 46 0.69 -5.80 7.89
C PRO A 46 1.08 -6.54 6.61
N HIS A 47 2.13 -7.34 6.73
CA HIS A 47 2.72 -8.07 5.62
C HIS A 47 1.85 -9.24 5.13
N ASP A 48 0.97 -9.74 6.00
CA ASP A 48 0.00 -10.78 5.68
C ASP A 48 -1.40 -10.34 6.13
N LEU A 49 -2.40 -10.55 5.26
CA LEU A 49 -3.80 -10.32 5.61
C LEU A 49 -4.31 -11.34 6.65
N SER A 50 -3.63 -12.48 6.83
CA SER A 50 -3.88 -13.41 7.93
C SER A 50 -3.60 -12.79 9.31
N GLU A 51 -2.64 -11.86 9.40
CA GLU A 51 -2.34 -11.06 10.60
C GLU A 51 -3.47 -10.06 10.93
N LEU A 52 -4.29 -9.70 9.94
CA LEU A 52 -5.49 -8.88 10.14
C LEU A 52 -6.69 -9.69 10.68
N GLY A 53 -6.55 -11.02 10.81
CA GLY A 53 -7.58 -11.95 11.27
C GLY A 53 -8.80 -12.03 10.36
N THR A 54 -9.85 -12.73 10.80
CA THR A 54 -11.13 -12.86 10.07
C THR A 54 -11.84 -11.54 9.80
N ARG A 55 -11.39 -10.45 10.43
CA ARG A 55 -11.97 -9.10 10.35
C ARG A 55 -11.19 -8.15 9.43
N TRP A 56 -10.25 -8.64 8.62
CA TRP A 56 -9.45 -7.80 7.71
C TRP A 56 -10.32 -6.95 6.76
N ARG A 57 -11.45 -7.49 6.28
CA ARG A 57 -12.44 -6.76 5.46
C ARG A 57 -13.07 -5.58 6.20
N GLN A 58 -13.14 -5.65 7.53
CA GLN A 58 -13.60 -4.54 8.36
C GLN A 58 -12.50 -3.47 8.50
N ARG A 59 -11.22 -3.85 8.41
CA ARG A 59 -10.06 -2.93 8.53
C ARG A 59 -9.73 -2.22 7.22
N LEU A 60 -10.03 -2.84 6.08
CA LEU A 60 -9.93 -2.24 4.74
C LEU A 60 -11.34 -2.08 4.17
N LYS A 61 -11.97 -0.94 4.46
CA LYS A 61 -13.26 -0.62 3.85
C LYS A 61 -13.02 -0.05 2.47
N GLU A 62 -13.32 -0.85 1.45
CA GLU A 62 -13.39 -0.38 0.08
C GLU A 62 -14.51 0.66 -0.03
N SER A 63 -14.19 1.78 -0.65
CA SER A 63 -15.15 2.76 -1.12
C SER A 63 -14.85 3.01 -2.58
N VAL A 64 -15.78 2.67 -3.45
CA VAL A 64 -15.75 3.11 -4.84
C VAL A 64 -16.06 4.61 -4.82
N SER A 65 -15.16 5.45 -5.32
CA SER A 65 -15.57 6.83 -5.58
C SER A 65 -16.43 6.81 -6.83
N GLU A 66 -17.69 7.28 -6.74
CA GLU A 66 -18.57 7.51 -7.90
C GLU A 66 -18.07 8.65 -8.84
N GLY A 67 -16.80 9.06 -8.71
CA GLY A 67 -16.18 10.04 -9.58
C GLY A 67 -15.67 9.43 -10.89
N ALA A 68 -15.47 10.30 -11.89
CA ALA A 68 -15.10 9.97 -13.27
C ALA A 68 -13.81 9.15 -13.48
N SER A 69 -13.04 8.82 -12.43
CA SER A 69 -11.72 8.16 -12.55
C SER A 69 -11.76 6.63 -12.43
N GLY A 70 -12.89 6.03 -12.04
CA GLY A 70 -13.00 4.57 -11.85
C GLY A 70 -11.97 3.98 -10.87
N SER A 71 -11.46 4.80 -9.95
CA SER A 71 -10.35 4.43 -9.07
C SER A 71 -10.84 3.87 -7.74
N PHE A 72 -10.23 2.78 -7.28
CA PHE A 72 -10.51 2.19 -5.98
C PHE A 72 -9.88 3.00 -4.85
N PHE A 73 -10.64 3.19 -3.77
CA PHE A 73 -10.15 3.76 -2.52
C PHE A 73 -10.39 2.77 -1.38
N TYR A 74 -9.41 2.64 -0.50
CA TYR A 74 -9.51 1.80 0.68
C TYR A 74 -9.21 2.64 1.92
N ARG A 75 -10.13 2.62 2.89
CA ARG A 75 -9.89 3.25 4.20
C ARG A 75 -9.27 2.23 5.15
N VAL A 76 -8.14 2.60 5.75
CA VAL A 76 -7.45 1.79 6.76
C VAL A 76 -7.94 2.22 8.14
N LEU A 77 -8.73 1.35 8.77
CA LEU A 77 -9.30 1.61 10.09
C LEU A 77 -8.32 1.18 11.19
N SER A 78 -8.13 2.06 12.18
CA SER A 78 -7.36 1.73 13.38
C SER A 78 -8.24 1.01 14.41
N SER A 79 -7.76 -0.13 14.93
CA SER A 79 -8.42 -0.90 15.97
C SER A 79 -8.08 -0.31 17.35
N GLY A 80 -8.58 0.89 17.66
CA GLY A 80 -8.42 1.51 18.98
C GLY A 80 -9.69 1.35 19.80
N THR A 81 -9.59 0.75 20.99
CA THR A 81 -10.67 0.65 21.98
C THR A 81 -11.09 2.04 22.45
N GLY A 82 -12.33 2.47 22.14
CA GLY A 82 -13.01 3.51 22.92
C GLY A 82 -13.91 4.51 22.19
N ALA A 83 -13.74 4.78 20.89
CA ALA A 83 -14.58 5.78 20.21
C ALA A 83 -14.60 5.59 18.68
N GLY A 84 -15.39 4.64 18.20
CA GLY A 84 -15.65 4.42 16.77
C GLY A 84 -14.41 4.13 15.90
N PRO A 85 -14.61 3.73 14.63
CA PRO A 85 -13.50 3.55 13.71
C PRO A 85 -12.97 4.91 13.21
N SER A 86 -11.85 5.38 13.77
CA SER A 86 -11.10 6.47 13.15
C SER A 86 -10.21 5.91 12.03
N SER A 87 -10.47 6.29 10.77
CA SER A 87 -9.60 5.93 9.66
C SER A 87 -8.32 6.76 9.74
N ARG A 88 -7.16 6.10 9.80
CA ARG A 88 -5.86 6.81 9.88
C ARG A 88 -5.21 7.02 8.51
N PHE A 89 -5.51 6.14 7.55
CA PHE A 89 -4.95 6.21 6.20
C PHE A 89 -6.00 5.91 5.13
N ILE A 90 -5.74 6.43 3.93
CA ILE A 90 -6.49 6.12 2.71
C ILE A 90 -5.48 5.61 1.69
N VAL A 91 -5.79 4.48 1.06
CA VAL A 91 -5.07 3.96 -0.09
C VAL A 91 -5.90 4.29 -1.33
N LYS A 92 -5.28 4.90 -2.32
CA LYS A 92 -5.90 5.23 -3.61
C LYS A 92 -5.15 4.50 -4.72
N GLN A 93 -5.89 3.86 -5.62
CA GLN A 93 -5.33 3.46 -6.91
C GLN A 93 -5.12 4.69 -7.79
N ILE A 94 -3.90 4.84 -8.32
CA ILE A 94 -3.55 5.95 -9.21
C ILE A 94 -3.08 5.44 -10.56
N THR A 95 -3.30 6.24 -11.59
CA THR A 95 -2.80 6.01 -12.95
C THR A 95 -1.28 6.21 -13.05
N ARG A 96 -0.68 5.74 -14.15
CA ARG A 96 0.74 5.98 -14.44
C ARG A 96 1.09 7.47 -14.50
N GLN A 97 0.17 8.29 -15.04
CA GLN A 97 0.36 9.74 -15.15
C GLN A 97 0.34 10.40 -13.77
N GLU A 98 -0.64 10.09 -12.92
CA GLU A 98 -0.69 10.59 -11.54
C GLU A 98 0.57 10.18 -10.76
N LYS A 99 1.04 8.94 -10.93
CA LYS A 99 2.30 8.47 -10.35
C LYS A 99 3.49 9.32 -10.83
N ALA A 100 3.58 9.59 -12.13
CA ALA A 100 4.66 10.41 -12.68
C ALA A 100 4.64 11.84 -12.11
N THR A 101 3.46 12.46 -12.04
CA THR A 101 3.28 13.78 -11.42
C THR A 101 3.69 13.77 -9.94
N LEU A 102 3.24 12.78 -9.17
CA LEU A 102 3.62 12.64 -7.77
C LEU A 102 5.13 12.53 -7.60
N MET A 103 5.80 11.68 -8.38
CA MET A 103 7.27 11.53 -8.32
C MET A 103 7.98 12.83 -8.71
N GLY A 104 7.47 13.55 -9.72
CA GLY A 104 8.06 14.83 -10.16
C GLY A 104 7.98 15.92 -9.09
N MET A 105 6.89 15.98 -8.32
CA MET A 105 6.72 16.99 -7.26
C MET A 105 7.27 16.56 -5.89
N LEU A 106 7.62 15.29 -5.71
CA LEU A 106 7.91 14.72 -4.39
C LEU A 106 9.05 15.43 -3.63
N PRO A 107 10.18 15.80 -4.25
CA PRO A 107 11.25 16.50 -3.53
C PRO A 107 10.82 17.88 -3.01
N ALA A 108 10.11 18.66 -3.85
CA ALA A 108 9.60 19.97 -3.44
C ALA A 108 8.52 19.85 -2.36
N TYR A 109 7.70 18.79 -2.43
CA TYR A 109 6.70 18.49 -1.42
C TYR A 109 7.34 18.10 -0.08
N GLU A 110 8.40 17.28 -0.08
CA GLU A 110 9.14 16.92 1.13
C GLU A 110 9.70 18.17 1.83
N ALA A 111 10.39 19.04 1.08
CA ALA A 111 10.92 20.30 1.60
C ALA A 111 9.80 21.22 2.15
N TYR A 112 8.64 21.25 1.48
CA TYR A 112 7.48 21.99 1.95
C TYR A 112 6.94 21.46 3.28
N VAL A 113 6.78 20.14 3.41
CA VAL A 113 6.30 19.48 4.64
C VAL A 113 7.29 19.71 5.78
N ALA A 114 8.60 19.59 5.52
CA ALA A 114 9.66 19.86 6.49
C ALA A 114 9.59 21.31 7.01
N ARG A 115 9.56 22.28 6.10
CA ARG A 115 9.49 23.72 6.43
C ARG A 115 8.24 24.08 7.24
N ARG A 116 7.14 23.35 7.05
CA ARG A 116 5.87 23.61 7.76
C ARG A 116 5.65 22.71 8.97
N ALA A 117 6.68 21.99 9.43
CA ALA A 117 6.58 21.07 10.56
C ALA A 117 5.39 20.11 10.43
N GLY A 118 5.22 19.51 9.26
CA GLY A 118 4.15 18.55 8.99
C GLY A 118 2.80 19.15 8.61
N ARG A 119 2.62 20.47 8.63
CA ARG A 119 1.33 21.10 8.28
C ARG A 119 1.14 21.13 6.75
N THR A 120 0.27 20.25 6.24
CA THR A 120 -0.09 20.14 4.83
C THR A 120 -1.59 19.83 4.66
N LEU A 121 -2.16 20.16 3.50
CA LEU A 121 -3.55 19.85 3.16
C LEU A 121 -3.74 18.37 2.79
N ILE A 122 -2.79 17.83 2.02
CA ILE A 122 -2.77 16.42 1.61
C ILE A 122 -1.46 15.82 2.10
N ALA A 123 -1.55 14.62 2.69
CA ALA A 123 -0.44 13.88 3.24
C ALA A 123 -0.16 12.62 2.39
N TYR A 124 0.96 12.61 1.67
CA TYR A 124 1.39 11.45 0.89
C TYR A 124 2.37 10.59 1.70
N PHE A 125 1.96 9.39 2.08
CA PHE A 125 2.75 8.54 2.97
C PHE A 125 3.56 7.45 2.27
N SER A 126 3.18 7.03 1.05
CA SER A 126 3.95 6.10 0.22
C SER A 126 3.40 6.06 -1.21
N CYS A 127 4.17 5.45 -2.12
CA CYS A 127 3.68 5.02 -3.43
C CYS A 127 4.27 3.64 -3.74
N HIS A 128 3.43 2.72 -4.19
CA HIS A 128 3.83 1.38 -4.57
C HIS A 128 3.06 0.89 -5.81
N SER A 129 3.66 -0.05 -6.53
CA SER A 129 3.01 -0.79 -7.61
C SER A 129 2.97 -2.26 -7.25
N MET A 130 1.84 -2.91 -7.47
CA MET A 130 1.66 -4.34 -7.27
C MET A 130 1.11 -4.95 -8.56
N SER A 131 1.86 -5.86 -9.17
CA SER A 131 1.35 -6.65 -10.29
C SER A 131 0.58 -7.85 -9.75
N LEU A 132 -0.73 -7.85 -9.94
CA LEU A 132 -1.56 -9.02 -9.67
C LEU A 132 -1.34 -10.01 -10.82
N ARG A 133 -0.63 -11.12 -10.55
CA ARG A 133 -0.61 -12.26 -11.48
C ARG A 133 -1.85 -13.07 -11.18
N TRP A 134 -2.94 -12.78 -11.88
CA TRP A 134 -4.13 -13.62 -11.79
C TRP A 134 -4.00 -14.73 -12.83
N ASN A 135 -3.88 -15.99 -12.39
CA ASN A 135 -3.83 -17.16 -13.29
C ASN A 135 -5.09 -17.32 -14.16
N PHE A 136 -6.13 -16.50 -13.93
CA PHE A 136 -7.38 -16.46 -14.70
C PHE A 136 -7.57 -15.15 -15.47
N SER A 137 -6.61 -14.21 -15.50
CA SER A 137 -6.70 -13.04 -16.39
C SER A 137 -6.33 -13.39 -17.85
N GLY A 138 -6.67 -14.60 -18.28
CA GLY A 138 -6.35 -15.12 -19.60
C GLY A 138 -7.37 -14.69 -20.64
N LYS A 139 -6.89 -13.80 -21.52
CA LYS A 139 -7.46 -13.24 -22.77
C LYS A 139 -8.46 -12.11 -22.62
#